data_AF-A0A2N5Y2P1-F1
#
_entry.id   AF-A0A2N5Y2P1-F1
#
_cell.length_a   1.000
_cell.length_b   1.000
_cell.length_c   1.000
_cell.angle_alpha   90.00
_cell.angle_beta   90.00
_cell.angle_gamma   90.00
#
_symmetry.space_group_name_H-M   'P 1'
#
loop_
_entity.id
_entity.type
_entity.pdbx_description
1 polymer ?
#
loop_
_entity_poly.entity_id
_entity_poly.type
_entity_poly.pdbx_seq_one_letter_code
_entity_poly.pdbx_strand_id
1 'polypeptide(L)'
;MNAEQIALALDAKASPVSGRTQYKVRCPLHNGGSQNLYLKDGDDRLLVHCFAGCNGADIIDYLKSQSLLPSASKDIPVKKISPKEVQAFIVAHETMLKAGAPTSTKSQRTYRAYQRMHYKPFEPGEVAEMQYYCLAFKAMLHRGETPTPADCRTFTAYRKILQDKGVPYAW
;
A
#
# COMPACT_ATOMS: atom_id res chain seq x y z
N MET A 1 -25.62 -0.45 14.79
CA MET A 1 -24.80 -0.67 16.00
C MET A 1 -23.43 -0.07 15.79
N ASN A 2 -22.83 0.50 16.84
CA ASN A 2 -21.46 1.01 16.82
C ASN A 2 -20.45 -0.08 17.26
N ALA A 3 -19.15 0.18 17.14
CA ALA A 3 -18.09 -0.78 17.46
C ALA A 3 -18.14 -1.26 18.91
N GLU A 4 -18.54 -0.40 19.85
CA GLU A 4 -18.70 -0.74 21.27
C GLU A 4 -19.80 -1.78 21.50
N GLN A 5 -20.97 -1.55 20.93
CA GLN A 5 -22.12 -2.46 21.03
C GLN A 5 -21.80 -3.82 20.44
N ILE A 6 -21.11 -3.84 19.30
CA ILE A 6 -20.69 -5.09 18.66
C ILE A 6 -19.64 -5.79 19.51
N ALA A 7 -18.69 -5.04 20.08
CA ALA A 7 -17.66 -5.60 20.95
C ALA A 7 -18.26 -6.29 22.18
N LEU A 8 -19.19 -5.61 22.87
CA LEU A 8 -19.88 -6.15 24.04
C LEU A 8 -20.74 -7.38 23.70
N ALA A 9 -21.35 -7.41 22.52
CA ALA A 9 -22.13 -8.56 22.08
C ALA A 9 -21.27 -9.80 21.76
N LEU A 10 -20.03 -9.60 21.31
CA LEU A 10 -19.11 -10.70 20.97
C LEU A 10 -18.30 -11.19 22.17
N ASP A 11 -17.90 -10.29 23.06
CA ASP A 11 -17.04 -10.59 24.18
C ASP A 11 -17.41 -9.70 25.37
N ALA A 12 -18.00 -10.30 26.41
CA ALA A 12 -18.33 -9.57 27.64
C ALA A 12 -17.11 -8.94 28.33
N LYS A 13 -15.89 -9.39 27.98
CA LYS A 13 -14.62 -8.81 28.45
C LYS A 13 -14.02 -7.80 27.46
N ALA A 14 -14.81 -7.30 26.50
CA ALA A 14 -14.37 -6.29 25.55
C ALA A 14 -13.69 -5.13 26.28
N SER A 15 -12.48 -4.80 25.83
CA SER A 15 -11.70 -3.72 26.43
C SER A 15 -11.47 -2.59 25.42
N PRO A 16 -11.64 -1.32 25.82
CA PRO A 16 -11.29 -0.21 24.98
C PRO A 16 -9.76 -0.14 24.84
N VAL A 17 -9.28 0.01 23.60
CA VAL A 17 -7.87 0.29 23.33
C VAL A 17 -7.69 1.80 23.37
N SER A 18 -6.84 2.29 24.27
CA SER A 18 -6.38 3.67 24.46
C SER A 18 -7.07 4.73 23.58
N GLY A 19 -7.99 5.52 24.16
CA GLY A 19 -8.60 6.67 23.46
C GLY A 19 -9.89 6.35 22.69
N ARG A 20 -10.84 5.70 23.36
CA ARG A 20 -12.32 5.83 23.22
C ARG A 20 -13.05 5.43 21.93
N THR A 21 -12.43 4.86 20.90
CA THR A 21 -13.19 4.41 19.70
C THR A 21 -12.75 3.05 19.14
N GLN A 22 -11.91 2.33 19.87
CA GLN A 22 -11.34 1.06 19.42
C GLN A 22 -11.56 0.01 20.50
N TYR A 23 -11.96 -1.18 20.08
CA TYR A 23 -12.28 -2.28 20.98
C TYR A 23 -11.53 -3.53 20.57
N LYS A 24 -11.01 -4.25 21.57
CA LYS A 24 -10.42 -5.57 21.43
C LYS A 24 -11.39 -6.63 21.94
N VAL A 25 -11.63 -7.64 21.11
CA VAL A 25 -12.47 -8.79 21.43
C VAL A 25 -11.85 -10.09 20.93
N ARG A 26 -12.36 -11.22 21.41
CA ARG A 26 -12.05 -12.53 20.82
C ARG A 26 -12.64 -12.62 19.42
N CYS A 27 -11.89 -13.19 18.50
CA CYS A 27 -12.40 -13.42 17.15
C CYS A 27 -13.34 -14.63 17.17
N PRO A 28 -14.52 -14.56 16.53
CA PRO A 28 -15.43 -15.69 16.45
C PRO A 28 -14.98 -16.78 15.45
N LEU A 29 -14.05 -16.46 14.55
CA LEU A 29 -13.64 -17.37 13.46
C LEU A 29 -12.44 -18.27 13.78
N HIS A 30 -11.70 -17.96 14.85
CA HIS A 30 -10.64 -18.84 15.31
C HIS A 30 -10.76 -19.05 16.81
N ASN A 31 -10.37 -20.22 17.27
CA ASN A 31 -10.33 -20.50 18.70
C ASN A 31 -8.99 -20.02 19.28
N GLY A 32 -9.00 -18.85 19.92
CA GLY A 32 -7.83 -18.24 20.54
C GLY A 32 -8.15 -17.65 21.90
N GLY A 33 -7.24 -17.82 22.87
CA GLY A 33 -7.41 -17.27 24.23
C GLY A 33 -7.28 -15.74 24.31
N SER A 34 -6.68 -15.13 23.29
CA SER A 34 -6.35 -13.69 23.24
C SER A 34 -7.38 -12.88 22.44
N GLN A 35 -7.56 -11.61 22.82
CA GLN A 35 -8.40 -10.67 22.08
C GLN A 35 -7.67 -10.15 20.82
N ASN A 36 -7.73 -10.95 19.76
CA ASN A 36 -7.05 -10.69 18.49
C ASN A 36 -7.90 -9.89 17.48
N LEU A 37 -9.20 -9.71 17.72
CA LEU A 37 -10.09 -8.97 16.84
C LEU A 37 -10.19 -7.52 17.31
N TYR A 38 -9.83 -6.61 16.41
CA TYR A 38 -10.04 -5.18 16.56
C TYR A 38 -11.30 -4.73 15.86
N LEU A 39 -12.08 -3.93 16.56
CA LEU A 39 -13.26 -3.24 16.05
C LEU A 39 -13.08 -1.73 16.26
N LYS A 40 -13.42 -0.95 15.23
CA LYS A 40 -13.37 0.52 15.30
C LYS A 40 -14.46 1.11 14.42
N ASP A 41 -15.14 2.13 14.93
CA ASP A 41 -16.00 2.98 14.10
C ASP A 41 -15.11 3.85 13.20
N GLY A 42 -15.21 3.65 11.89
CA GLY A 42 -14.73 4.61 10.89
C GLY A 42 -15.82 5.62 10.55
N ASP A 43 -15.50 6.59 9.70
CA ASP A 43 -16.41 7.70 9.38
C ASP A 43 -17.79 7.21 8.88
N ASP A 44 -17.80 6.24 7.96
CA ASP A 44 -19.04 5.70 7.34
C ASP A 44 -19.19 4.17 7.49
N ARG A 45 -18.29 3.50 8.22
CA ARG A 45 -18.26 2.03 8.27
C ARG A 45 -17.56 1.48 9.50
N LEU A 46 -17.91 0.26 9.88
CA LEU A 46 -17.14 -0.53 10.84
C LEU A 46 -15.83 -1.01 10.20
N LEU A 47 -14.71 -0.75 10.87
CA LEU A 47 -13.41 -1.32 10.54
C LEU A 47 -13.17 -2.55 11.43
N VAL A 48 -12.83 -3.67 10.78
CA VAL A 48 -12.52 -4.93 11.45
C VAL A 48 -11.15 -5.42 11.03
N HIS A 49 -10.36 -5.89 11.98
CA HIS A 49 -9.06 -6.51 11.68
C HIS A 49 -8.72 -7.57 12.72
N CYS A 50 -8.36 -8.78 12.26
CA CYS A 50 -7.92 -9.85 13.14
C CYS A 50 -6.40 -10.06 13.02
N PHE A 51 -5.68 -9.86 14.12
CA PHE A 51 -4.23 -10.04 14.19
C PHE A 51 -3.78 -11.50 14.10
N ALA A 52 -4.70 -12.46 14.21
CA ALA A 52 -4.42 -13.88 13.99
C ALA A 52 -4.55 -14.31 12.51
N GLY A 53 -4.92 -13.39 11.60
CA GLY A 53 -4.96 -13.67 10.16
C GLY A 53 -6.31 -14.10 9.59
N CYS A 54 -7.40 -14.02 10.36
CA CYS A 54 -8.74 -14.27 9.82
C CYS A 54 -9.10 -13.24 8.74
N ASN A 55 -9.77 -13.69 7.68
CA ASN A 55 -10.24 -12.84 6.60
C ASN A 55 -11.32 -11.87 7.10
N GLY A 56 -11.20 -10.59 6.73
CA GLY A 56 -12.15 -9.56 7.13
C GLY A 56 -13.56 -9.78 6.58
N ALA A 57 -13.69 -10.31 5.37
CA ALA A 57 -14.99 -10.58 4.76
C ALA A 57 -15.78 -11.62 5.58
N ASP A 58 -15.14 -12.74 5.92
CA ASP A 58 -15.74 -13.81 6.72
C ASP A 58 -16.17 -13.30 8.11
N ILE A 59 -15.40 -12.39 8.71
CA ILE A 59 -15.76 -11.77 9.99
C ILE A 59 -17.04 -10.94 9.81
N ILE A 60 -17.08 -10.09 8.79
CA ILE A 60 -18.26 -9.27 8.50
C ILE A 60 -19.49 -10.14 8.23
N ASP A 61 -19.34 -11.24 7.50
CA ASP A 61 -20.46 -12.14 7.20
C ASP A 61 -20.93 -12.91 8.43
N TYR A 62 -20.01 -13.31 9.32
CA TYR A 62 -20.38 -13.81 10.64
C TYR A 62 -21.18 -12.77 11.43
N LEU A 63 -20.71 -11.51 11.51
CA LEU A 63 -21.42 -10.46 12.24
C LEU A 63 -22.82 -10.16 11.67
N LYS A 64 -22.98 -10.21 10.34
CA LYS A 64 -24.30 -10.13 9.69
C LYS A 64 -25.18 -11.32 10.06
N SER A 65 -24.62 -12.54 10.07
CA SER A 65 -25.38 -13.76 10.46
C SER A 65 -25.90 -13.68 11.90
N GLN A 66 -25.18 -12.97 12.78
CA GLN A 66 -25.58 -12.70 14.16
C GLN A 66 -26.48 -11.46 14.30
N SER A 67 -26.90 -10.83 13.19
CA SER A 67 -27.67 -9.58 13.18
C SER A 67 -27.01 -8.41 13.94
N LEU A 68 -25.68 -8.45 14.12
CA LEU A 68 -24.90 -7.40 14.75
C LEU A 68 -24.56 -6.26 13.78
N LEU A 69 -24.62 -6.54 12.49
CA LEU A 69 -24.50 -5.56 11.42
C LEU A 69 -25.81 -5.49 10.63
N PRO A 70 -26.27 -4.29 10.24
CA PRO A 70 -27.39 -4.17 9.32
C PRO A 70 -27.07 -4.93 8.03
N SER A 71 -27.98 -5.82 7.63
CA SER A 71 -27.92 -6.50 6.34
C SER A 71 -28.02 -5.46 5.24
N ALA A 72 -26.96 -5.34 4.45
CA ALA A 72 -26.73 -4.32 3.42
C ALA A 72 -26.37 -2.92 3.98
N SER A 73 -25.06 -2.72 4.21
CA SER A 73 -24.50 -1.41 3.86
C SER A 73 -24.82 -1.19 2.39
N LYS A 74 -25.53 -0.11 2.05
CA LYS A 74 -25.60 0.39 0.67
C LYS A 74 -24.18 0.32 0.13
N ASP A 75 -23.96 -0.39 -0.99
CA ASP A 75 -22.67 -0.36 -1.67
C ASP A 75 -22.27 1.10 -1.75
N ILE A 76 -21.25 1.51 -0.98
CA ILE A 76 -20.71 2.85 -1.14
C ILE A 76 -20.24 2.84 -2.58
N PRO A 77 -20.83 3.65 -3.47
CA PRO A 77 -20.45 3.61 -4.87
C PRO A 77 -18.97 3.94 -4.90
N VAL A 78 -18.15 2.92 -5.15
CA VAL A 78 -16.73 3.13 -5.39
C VAL A 78 -16.70 4.04 -6.59
N LYS A 79 -16.25 5.29 -6.41
CA LYS A 79 -16.13 6.23 -7.52
C LYS A 79 -15.28 5.53 -8.57
N LYS A 80 -15.90 5.12 -9.68
CA LYS A 80 -15.17 4.55 -10.82
C LYS A 80 -14.30 5.68 -11.34
N ILE A 81 -13.00 5.58 -11.08
CA ILE A 81 -12.03 6.52 -11.60
C ILE A 81 -11.90 6.23 -13.09
N SER A 82 -12.16 7.22 -13.93
CA SER A 82 -12.02 7.08 -15.37
C SER A 82 -10.54 6.90 -15.76
N PRO A 83 -10.23 6.20 -16.87
CA PRO A 83 -8.86 6.13 -17.39
C PRO A 83 -8.21 7.51 -17.58
N LYS A 84 -9.01 8.53 -17.92
CA LYS A 84 -8.54 9.92 -18.08
C LYS A 84 -8.12 10.55 -16.75
N GLU A 85 -8.88 10.31 -15.67
CA GLU A 85 -8.52 10.77 -14.32
C GLU A 85 -7.24 10.06 -13.82
N VAL A 86 -7.10 8.76 -14.08
CA VAL A 86 -5.88 8.02 -13.77
C VAL A 86 -4.69 8.61 -14.52
N GLN A 87 -4.83 8.84 -15.83
CA GLN A 87 -3.78 9.43 -16.67
C GLN A 87 -3.40 10.84 -16.21
N ALA A 88 -4.39 11.68 -15.88
CA ALA A 88 -4.15 13.02 -15.38
C ALA A 88 -3.36 13.01 -14.06
N PHE A 89 -3.71 12.09 -13.14
CA PHE A 89 -2.96 11.89 -11.91
C PHE A 89 -1.51 11.50 -12.18
N ILE A 90 -1.27 10.53 -13.07
CA ILE A 90 0.08 10.04 -13.41
C ILE A 90 0.93 11.18 -13.97
N VAL A 91 0.43 11.91 -14.97
CA VAL A 91 1.15 13.01 -15.62
C VAL A 91 1.48 14.11 -14.61
N ALA A 92 0.52 14.49 -13.77
CA ALA A 92 0.75 15.50 -12.73
C ALA A 92 1.80 15.04 -11.72
N HIS A 93 1.72 13.79 -11.26
CA HIS A 93 2.65 13.25 -10.29
C HIS A 93 4.07 13.13 -10.84
N GLU A 94 4.24 12.63 -12.07
CA GLU A 94 5.54 12.57 -12.75
C GLU A 94 6.13 13.96 -12.98
N THR A 95 5.31 14.94 -13.33
CA THR A 95 5.77 16.33 -13.51
C THR A 95 6.32 16.91 -12.20
N MET A 96 5.64 16.65 -11.07
CA MET A 96 6.13 17.05 -9.76
C MET A 96 7.46 16.37 -9.41
N LEU A 97 7.57 15.06 -9.66
CA LEU A 97 8.81 14.32 -9.40
C LEU A 97 9.98 14.86 -10.22
N LYS A 98 9.77 15.13 -11.52
CA LYS A 98 10.80 15.73 -12.41
C LYS A 98 11.23 17.12 -11.96
N ALA A 99 10.31 17.90 -11.39
CA ALA A 99 10.59 19.21 -10.84
C ALA A 99 11.25 19.17 -9.44
N GLY A 100 11.46 17.98 -8.85
CA GLY A 100 11.94 17.84 -7.47
C GLY A 100 10.94 18.32 -6.42
N ALA A 101 9.67 18.49 -6.79
CA ALA A 101 8.64 18.98 -5.89
C ALA A 101 8.20 17.89 -4.91
N PRO A 102 7.94 18.22 -3.64
CA PRO A 102 7.46 17.26 -2.66
C PRO A 102 6.09 16.72 -3.05
N THR A 103 5.89 15.41 -2.88
CA THR A 103 4.60 14.75 -3.12
C THR A 103 4.07 14.11 -1.84
N SER A 104 2.74 14.02 -1.70
CA SER A 104 2.13 13.43 -0.51
C SER A 104 2.39 11.92 -0.41
N THR A 105 2.47 11.38 0.81
CA THR A 105 2.58 9.93 1.06
C THR A 105 1.45 9.13 0.40
N LYS A 106 0.23 9.69 0.37
CA LYS A 106 -0.92 9.07 -0.30
C LYS A 106 -0.70 8.99 -1.80
N SER A 107 -0.28 10.09 -2.44
CA SER A 107 0.02 10.13 -3.87
C SER A 107 1.14 9.16 -4.24
N GLN A 108 2.21 9.08 -3.44
CA GLN A 108 3.30 8.12 -3.64
C GLN A 108 2.81 6.67 -3.58
N ARG A 109 1.94 6.33 -2.62
CA ARG A 109 1.35 4.97 -2.54
C ARG A 109 0.51 4.64 -3.77
N THR A 110 -0.34 5.57 -4.20
CA THR A 110 -1.17 5.39 -5.41
C THR A 110 -0.31 5.21 -6.66
N TYR A 111 0.71 6.06 -6.82
CA TYR A 111 1.62 5.99 -7.96
C TYR A 111 2.40 4.67 -7.99
N ARG A 112 2.91 4.19 -6.86
CA ARG A 112 3.55 2.86 -6.76
C ARG A 112 2.61 1.72 -7.11
N ALA A 113 1.33 1.80 -6.71
CA ALA A 113 0.34 0.80 -7.09
C ALA A 113 0.11 0.80 -8.61
N TYR A 114 -0.01 1.97 -9.23
CA TYR A 114 -0.06 2.11 -10.68
C TYR A 114 1.17 1.50 -11.35
N GLN A 115 2.37 1.82 -10.86
CA GLN A 115 3.61 1.30 -11.43
C GLN A 115 3.67 -0.24 -11.42
N ARG A 116 3.22 -0.89 -10.34
CA ARG A 116 3.16 -2.36 -10.25
C ARG A 116 2.19 -3.00 -11.23
N MET A 117 1.08 -2.32 -11.55
CA MET A 117 0.06 -2.86 -12.46
C MET A 117 0.44 -2.68 -13.94
N HIS A 118 1.18 -1.61 -14.27
CA HIS A 118 1.39 -1.20 -15.65
C HIS A 118 2.83 -1.30 -16.14
N TYR A 119 3.82 -1.32 -15.24
CA TYR A 119 5.21 -1.58 -15.59
C TYR A 119 5.57 -2.98 -15.10
N LYS A 120 6.23 -3.76 -15.96
CA LYS A 120 6.94 -4.96 -15.51
C LYS A 120 7.99 -4.48 -14.49
N PRO A 121 7.93 -4.88 -13.21
CA PRO A 121 8.99 -4.53 -12.26
C PRO A 121 10.30 -5.09 -12.80
N PHE A 122 11.39 -4.34 -12.60
CA PHE A 122 12.72 -4.89 -12.86
C PHE A 122 12.98 -5.98 -11.81
N GLU A 123 13.50 -7.11 -12.24
CA GLU A 123 13.94 -8.14 -11.33
C GLU A 123 15.07 -7.58 -10.45
N PRO A 124 15.20 -7.99 -9.17
CA PRO A 124 16.26 -7.49 -8.30
C PRO A 124 17.67 -7.59 -8.91
N GLY A 125 17.92 -8.62 -9.71
CA GLY A 125 19.17 -8.80 -10.45
C GLY A 125 19.42 -7.71 -11.50
N GLU A 126 18.40 -7.32 -12.27
CA GLU A 126 18.51 -6.26 -13.28
C GLU A 126 18.83 -4.91 -12.62
N VAL A 127 18.23 -4.64 -11.46
CA VAL A 127 18.48 -3.42 -10.69
C VAL A 127 19.90 -3.39 -10.15
N ALA A 128 20.35 -4.51 -9.58
CA ALA A 128 21.70 -4.65 -9.06
C ALA A 128 22.75 -4.47 -10.17
N GLU A 129 22.51 -5.03 -11.35
CA GLU A 129 23.36 -4.84 -12.53
C GLU A 129 23.47 -3.36 -12.92
N MET A 130 22.33 -2.66 -13.02
CA MET A 130 22.31 -1.23 -13.34
C MET A 130 23.06 -0.38 -12.30
N GLN A 131 22.89 -0.68 -11.02
CA GLN A 131 23.58 0.00 -9.92
C GLN A 131 25.08 -0.24 -9.97
N TYR A 132 25.48 -1.49 -10.17
CA TYR A 132 26.87 -1.89 -10.29
C TYR A 132 27.53 -1.17 -11.47
N TYR A 133 26.88 -1.16 -12.64
CA TYR A 133 27.38 -0.46 -13.82
C TYR A 133 27.56 1.05 -13.55
N CYS A 134 26.56 1.70 -12.93
CA CYS A 134 26.66 3.11 -12.56
C CYS A 134 27.83 3.42 -11.62
N LEU A 135 28.13 2.52 -10.67
CA LEU A 135 29.26 2.65 -9.76
C LEU A 135 30.60 2.45 -10.47
N ALA A 136 30.70 1.39 -11.29
CA ALA A 136 31.89 1.09 -12.08
C ALA A 136 32.24 2.25 -13.05
N PHE A 137 31.24 2.80 -13.73
CA PHE A 137 31.41 3.96 -14.62
C PHE A 137 31.95 5.19 -13.87
N LYS A 138 31.43 5.49 -12.68
CA LYS A 138 31.96 6.59 -11.84
C LYS A 138 33.41 6.33 -11.41
N ALA A 139 33.71 5.10 -11.00
CA ALA A 139 35.07 4.73 -10.60
C ALA A 139 36.07 4.87 -11.76
N MET A 140 35.65 4.53 -12.99
CA MET A 140 36.43 4.72 -14.21
C MET A 140 36.78 6.20 -14.44
N LEU A 141 35.79 7.10 -14.32
CA LEU A 141 36.02 8.54 -14.39
C LEU A 141 37.00 9.04 -13.31
N HIS A 142 36.89 8.53 -12.07
CA HIS A 142 37.80 8.90 -10.99
C HIS A 142 39.24 8.45 -11.23
N ARG A 143 39.46 7.40 -12.01
CA ARG A 143 40.80 6.93 -12.41
C ARG A 143 41.36 7.68 -13.63
N GLY A 144 40.62 8.64 -14.19
CA GLY A 144 41.03 9.40 -15.38
C GLY A 144 40.88 8.61 -16.68
N GLU A 145 40.17 7.49 -16.67
CA GLU A 145 39.86 6.73 -17.87
C GLU A 145 38.78 7.45 -18.69
N THR A 146 38.83 7.32 -20.02
CA THR A 146 37.85 7.94 -20.92
C THR A 146 36.80 6.92 -21.35
N PRO A 147 35.54 7.03 -20.89
CA PRO A 147 34.47 6.11 -21.30
C PRO A 147 34.22 6.16 -22.80
N THR A 148 33.83 5.02 -23.38
CA THR A 148 33.40 5.01 -24.77
C THR A 148 32.04 5.73 -24.93
N PRO A 149 31.68 6.16 -26.16
CA PRO A 149 30.34 6.67 -26.42
C PRO A 149 29.22 5.67 -26.09
N ALA A 150 29.49 4.36 -26.18
CA ALA A 150 28.55 3.32 -25.77
C ALA A 150 28.35 3.32 -24.25
N ASP A 151 29.43 3.45 -23.48
CA ASP A 151 29.36 3.50 -22.03
C ASP A 151 28.56 4.70 -21.53
N CYS A 152 28.78 5.87 -22.15
CA CYS A 152 28.02 7.08 -21.85
C CYS A 152 26.52 6.90 -22.09
N ARG A 153 26.13 6.22 -23.18
CA ARG A 153 24.72 5.93 -23.49
C ARG A 153 24.12 4.97 -22.45
N THR A 154 24.82 3.88 -22.14
CA THR A 154 24.37 2.88 -21.15
C THR A 154 24.24 3.50 -19.77
N PHE A 155 25.25 4.25 -19.33
CA PHE A 155 25.21 4.99 -18.06
C PHE A 155 24.02 5.95 -18.00
N THR A 156 23.77 6.72 -19.07
CA THR A 156 22.64 7.65 -19.11
C THR A 156 21.30 6.93 -19.03
N ALA A 157 21.15 5.79 -19.73
CA ALA A 157 19.94 4.98 -19.68
C ALA A 157 19.68 4.39 -18.29
N TYR A 158 20.69 3.76 -17.69
CA TYR A 158 20.59 3.14 -16.37
C TYR A 158 20.38 4.16 -15.27
N ARG A 159 21.11 5.29 -15.31
CA ARG A 159 20.92 6.39 -14.36
C ARG A 159 19.50 6.93 -14.42
N LYS A 160 18.94 7.09 -15.63
CA LYS A 160 17.54 7.53 -15.81
C LYS A 160 16.54 6.54 -15.24
N ILE A 161 16.75 5.23 -15.42
CA ILE A 161 15.88 4.19 -14.85
C ILE A 161 15.94 4.22 -13.32
N LEU A 162 17.15 4.31 -12.75
CA LEU A 162 17.37 4.32 -11.30
C LEU A 162 16.88 5.62 -10.62
N GLN A 163 16.99 6.77 -11.29
CA GLN A 163 16.62 8.09 -10.72
C GLN A 163 15.17 8.49 -11.01
N ASP A 164 14.70 8.39 -12.26
CA ASP A 164 13.41 8.96 -12.67
C ASP A 164 12.25 7.96 -12.55
N LYS A 165 12.51 6.67 -12.76
CA LYS A 165 11.42 5.68 -12.89
C LYS A 165 11.04 5.00 -11.59
N GLY A 166 11.70 5.34 -10.46
CA GLY A 166 11.37 4.79 -9.15
C GLY A 166 11.22 3.27 -9.21
N VAL A 167 12.34 2.57 -9.34
CA VAL A 167 12.41 1.13 -9.57
C VAL A 167 11.39 0.39 -8.69
N PRO A 168 10.31 -0.17 -9.27
CA PRO A 168 9.34 -0.92 -8.49
C PRO A 168 10.00 -2.26 -8.14
N TYR A 169 10.32 -2.48 -6.87
CA TYR A 169 10.75 -3.80 -6.37
C TYR A 169 9.61 -4.82 -6.54
N ALA A 170 9.93 -5.99 -7.09
CA ALA A 170 9.24 -7.22 -6.73
C ALA A 170 9.77 -7.62 -5.34
N TRP A 171 8.91 -7.59 -4.33
CA TRP A 171 9.19 -8.10 -2.98
C TRP A 171 8.64 -9.50 -2.83
#